data_AF-A0A815ESX2-F1
#
_entry.id   AF-A0A815ESX2-F1
#
_cell.length_a   1.000
_cell.length_b   1.000
_cell.length_c   1.000
_cell.angle_alpha   90.00
_cell.angle_beta   90.00
_cell.angle_gamma   90.00
#
_symmetry.space_group_name_H-M   'P 1'
#
loop_
_entity.id
_entity.type
_entity.pdbx_description
1 polymer ?
#
loop_
_entity_poly.entity_id
_entity_poly.type
_entity_poly.pdbx_seq_one_letter_code
_entity_poly.pdbx_strand_id
1 'polypeptide(L)'
;MEEDPSAGFEKLTFLIGTENFPRETFVNLCLLYLKYEYYDFAADLLAENTEMTYKYMEQTTYAFIENKIVQQTAPEEAFKNFDVLAGTLIEQLRRLVKEVQENRRSQKDEQVKKKVQEYDATLEKYVPVLMAQANIYWLQENYAAVEKIFRKSVEFCNDNEIWKLNVAHVLFMQDNKYREAIGFYEPIVKKHEDNLLSVSPIVLANLCVSFIMTSQNEEAEELMRKIEREEDKLPFETPEKKVFHLCIVNLVIGTLYCAKNNYEFGISRVMKSLEPYQKKLGTDTWFYTKRCFLSLFENMARHSVIIRDQVLMEMLHFLSHCESWGRDVKANFVSPLTNKPIHAGKNTVAYEARYLKTLLLDLLKLDG
;
A
#
# COMPACT_ATOMS: atom_id res chain seq x y z
N MET A 1 13.68 -13.91 -1.78
CA MET A 1 12.32 -13.92 -1.19
C MET A 1 11.39 -12.93 -1.87
N GLU A 2 11.85 -11.75 -2.31
CA GLU A 2 10.97 -10.81 -3.04
C GLU A 2 10.58 -11.32 -4.43
N GLU A 3 11.46 -12.07 -5.10
CA GLU A 3 11.19 -12.65 -6.43
C GLU A 3 10.55 -14.05 -6.37
N ASP A 4 10.84 -14.82 -5.31
CA ASP A 4 10.27 -16.15 -5.07
C ASP A 4 10.05 -16.35 -3.55
N PRO A 5 8.86 -15.98 -3.04
CA PRO A 5 8.49 -16.18 -1.64
C PRO A 5 8.38 -17.67 -1.27
N SER A 6 7.84 -18.50 -2.18
CA SER A 6 7.57 -19.91 -1.94
C SER A 6 8.85 -20.70 -1.67
N ALA A 7 9.86 -20.58 -2.54
CA ALA A 7 11.15 -21.21 -2.30
C ALA A 7 11.85 -20.66 -1.04
N GLY A 8 11.56 -19.41 -0.65
CA GLY A 8 12.03 -18.82 0.60
C GLY A 8 11.47 -19.53 1.84
N PHE A 9 10.16 -19.72 1.87
CA PHE A 9 9.48 -20.44 2.96
C PHE A 9 9.94 -21.89 3.05
N GLU A 10 10.07 -22.60 1.93
CA GLU A 10 10.57 -23.98 1.91
C GLU A 10 11.98 -24.10 2.52
N LYS A 11 12.90 -23.21 2.15
CA LYS A 11 14.28 -23.21 2.68
C LYS A 11 14.33 -22.93 4.17
N LEU A 12 13.56 -21.97 4.67
CA LEU A 12 13.54 -21.63 6.10
C LEU A 12 12.90 -22.74 6.93
N THR A 13 11.82 -23.33 6.43
CA THR A 13 11.15 -24.48 7.08
C THR A 13 12.09 -25.67 7.13
N PHE A 14 12.81 -25.95 6.04
CA PHE A 14 13.83 -27.00 6.00
C PHE A 14 14.95 -26.77 7.03
N LEU A 15 15.46 -25.55 7.15
CA LEU A 15 16.51 -25.21 8.12
C LEU A 15 16.08 -25.45 9.58
N ILE A 16 14.83 -25.14 9.94
CA ILE A 16 14.33 -25.39 11.29
C ILE A 16 14.29 -26.90 11.60
N GLY A 17 14.05 -27.74 10.59
CA GLY A 17 14.11 -29.20 10.70
C GLY A 17 15.52 -29.79 10.84
N THR A 18 16.58 -28.98 10.80
CA THR A 18 17.98 -29.43 10.96
C THR A 18 18.51 -29.19 12.37
N GLU A 19 19.47 -30.00 12.83
CA GLU A 19 20.03 -29.89 14.20
C GLU A 19 20.77 -28.55 14.47
N ASN A 20 21.27 -27.88 13.42
CA ASN A 20 22.00 -26.62 13.53
C ASN A 20 21.56 -25.64 12.45
N PHE A 21 20.86 -24.59 12.86
CA PHE A 21 20.46 -23.48 12.00
C PHE A 21 20.79 -22.13 12.65
N PRO A 22 20.92 -21.05 11.85
CA PRO A 22 21.13 -19.70 12.38
C PRO A 22 19.97 -19.28 13.29
N ARG A 23 20.25 -18.72 14.47
CA ARG A 23 19.23 -18.34 15.48
C ARG A 23 18.12 -17.44 14.92
N GLU A 24 18.43 -16.65 13.90
CA GLU A 24 17.51 -15.72 13.24
C GLU A 24 16.44 -16.45 12.40
N THR A 25 16.70 -17.70 12.00
CA THR A 25 15.82 -18.48 11.10
C THR A 25 14.41 -18.61 11.66
N PHE A 26 14.29 -18.99 12.93
CA PHE A 26 13.00 -19.21 13.58
C PHE A 26 12.17 -17.92 13.65
N VAL A 27 12.77 -16.84 14.18
CA VAL A 27 12.10 -15.55 14.32
C VAL A 27 11.74 -14.95 12.96
N ASN A 28 12.64 -15.04 11.98
CA ASN A 28 12.39 -14.56 10.63
C ASN A 28 11.23 -15.31 9.97
N LEU A 29 11.15 -16.64 10.13
CA LEU A 29 10.05 -17.41 9.57
C LEU A 29 8.71 -16.97 10.15
N CYS A 30 8.60 -16.80 11.46
CA CYS A 30 7.37 -16.29 12.09
C CYS A 30 6.99 -14.90 11.54
N LEU A 31 7.96 -13.97 11.47
CA LEU A 31 7.70 -12.62 10.96
C LEU A 31 7.29 -12.62 9.47
N LEU A 32 7.84 -13.53 8.68
CA LEU A 32 7.48 -13.69 7.27
C LEU A 32 6.06 -14.25 7.13
N TYR A 33 5.66 -15.23 7.96
CA TYR A 33 4.28 -15.69 7.98
C TYR A 33 3.31 -14.53 8.26
N LEU A 34 3.63 -13.65 9.22
CA LEU A 34 2.82 -12.46 9.46
C LEU A 34 2.80 -11.49 8.28
N LYS A 35 3.94 -11.27 7.61
CA LYS A 35 4.07 -10.36 6.45
C LYS A 35 3.19 -10.81 5.29
N TYR A 36 3.06 -12.12 5.07
CA TYR A 36 2.24 -12.71 4.02
C TYR A 36 0.86 -13.16 4.51
N GLU A 37 0.45 -12.72 5.71
CA GLU A 37 -0.88 -12.98 6.30
C GLU A 37 -1.20 -14.46 6.54
N TYR A 38 -0.18 -15.30 6.70
CA TYR A 38 -0.26 -16.71 7.05
C TYR A 38 -0.29 -16.89 8.58
N TYR A 39 -1.30 -16.31 9.24
CA TYR A 39 -1.38 -16.26 10.70
C TYR A 39 -1.50 -17.63 11.37
N ASP A 40 -2.24 -18.57 10.76
CA ASP A 40 -2.40 -19.93 11.30
C ASP A 40 -1.06 -20.68 11.34
N PHE A 41 -0.27 -20.60 10.27
CA PHE A 41 1.06 -21.19 10.22
C PHE A 41 2.03 -20.58 11.25
N ALA A 42 1.92 -19.26 11.51
CA ALA A 42 2.70 -18.63 12.57
C ALA A 42 2.28 -19.14 13.95
N ALA A 43 0.98 -19.35 14.20
CA ALA A 43 0.47 -19.87 15.46
C ALA A 43 0.91 -21.32 15.69
N ASP A 44 0.76 -22.19 14.69
CA ASP A 44 1.17 -23.59 14.75
C ASP A 44 2.69 -23.70 15.00
N LEU A 45 3.50 -22.93 14.28
CA LEU A 45 4.96 -22.93 14.45
C LEU A 45 5.36 -22.55 15.88
N LEU A 46 4.71 -21.56 16.49
CA LEU A 46 4.97 -21.16 17.89
C LEU A 46 4.53 -22.23 18.89
N ALA A 47 3.38 -22.86 18.67
CA ALA A 47 2.82 -23.88 19.55
C ALA A 47 3.64 -25.18 19.53
N GLU A 48 4.09 -25.62 18.37
CA GLU A 48 4.91 -26.82 18.21
C GLU A 48 6.33 -26.66 18.75
N ASN A 49 6.84 -25.42 18.81
CA ASN A 49 8.24 -25.13 19.09
C ASN A 49 8.45 -24.20 20.29
N THR A 50 7.73 -24.46 21.39
CA THR A 50 7.78 -23.64 22.62
C THR A 50 9.20 -23.45 23.17
N GLU A 51 10.02 -24.49 23.20
CA GLU A 51 11.42 -24.39 23.65
C GLU A 51 12.25 -23.43 22.78
N MET A 52 12.04 -23.44 21.47
CA MET A 52 12.73 -22.55 20.54
C MET A 52 12.26 -21.11 20.69
N THR A 53 10.97 -20.91 20.95
CA THR A 53 10.41 -19.58 21.26
C THR A 53 11.10 -18.96 22.48
N TYR A 54 11.24 -19.70 23.59
CA TYR A 54 11.94 -19.20 24.78
C TYR A 54 13.43 -18.95 24.55
N LYS A 55 14.09 -19.74 23.70
CA LYS A 55 15.53 -19.69 23.48
C LYS A 55 15.97 -18.60 22.49
N TYR A 56 15.19 -18.38 21.43
CA TYR A 56 15.62 -17.57 20.28
C TYR A 56 14.83 -16.28 20.10
N MET A 57 13.69 -16.11 20.78
CA MET A 57 12.82 -14.94 20.60
C MET A 57 12.88 -14.01 21.82
N GLU A 58 13.05 -12.72 21.56
CA GLU A 58 12.91 -11.71 22.59
C GLU A 58 11.43 -11.58 23.01
N GLN A 59 11.16 -11.35 24.29
CA GLN A 59 9.80 -11.20 24.82
C GLN A 59 8.98 -10.13 24.09
N THR A 60 9.60 -9.01 23.70
CA THR A 60 8.95 -7.95 22.91
C THR A 60 8.48 -8.45 21.55
N THR A 61 9.32 -9.25 20.87
CA THR A 61 9.03 -9.83 19.56
C THR A 61 7.97 -10.91 19.65
N TYR A 62 8.03 -11.76 20.68
CA TYR A 62 6.98 -12.75 20.96
C TYR A 62 5.63 -12.08 21.18
N ALA A 63 5.57 -11.10 22.09
CA ALA A 63 4.35 -10.35 22.38
C ALA A 63 3.80 -9.65 21.13
N PHE A 64 4.67 -9.11 20.27
CA PHE A 64 4.24 -8.53 18.99
C PHE A 64 3.59 -9.58 18.07
N ILE A 65 4.22 -10.75 17.90
CA ILE A 65 3.72 -11.81 17.01
C ILE A 65 2.41 -12.38 17.53
N GLU A 66 2.33 -12.69 18.83
CA GLU A 66 1.12 -13.19 19.48
C GLU A 66 -0.04 -12.21 19.30
N ASN A 67 0.18 -10.92 19.55
CA ASN A 67 -0.87 -9.91 19.37
C ASN A 67 -1.28 -9.74 17.90
N LYS A 68 -0.38 -9.96 16.94
CA LYS A 68 -0.73 -9.97 15.51
C LYS A 68 -1.60 -11.15 15.11
N ILE A 69 -1.43 -12.30 15.76
CA ILE A 69 -2.29 -13.48 15.57
C ILE A 69 -3.65 -13.23 16.23
N VAL A 70 -3.69 -12.76 17.48
CA VAL A 70 -4.92 -12.41 18.20
C VAL A 70 -5.74 -11.36 17.44
N GLN A 71 -5.09 -10.41 16.76
CA GLN A 71 -5.76 -9.39 15.95
C GLN A 71 -6.75 -9.96 14.93
N GLN A 72 -6.53 -11.18 14.42
CA GLN A 72 -7.41 -11.81 13.42
C GLN A 72 -8.78 -12.19 13.97
N THR A 73 -8.84 -12.56 15.25
CA THR A 73 -10.07 -13.06 15.89
C THR A 73 -10.64 -12.09 16.92
N ALA A 74 -9.78 -11.33 17.60
CA ALA A 74 -10.14 -10.38 18.65
C ALA A 74 -9.35 -9.05 18.50
N PRO A 75 -9.70 -8.18 17.52
CA PRO A 75 -8.97 -6.95 17.25
C PRO A 75 -8.98 -5.95 18.44
N GLU A 76 -10.04 -5.92 19.24
CA GLU A 76 -10.12 -5.05 20.43
C GLU A 76 -9.18 -5.51 21.55
N GLU A 77 -9.00 -6.81 21.72
CA GLU A 77 -8.08 -7.39 22.68
C GLU A 77 -6.64 -7.15 22.23
N ALA A 78 -6.33 -7.44 20.96
CA ALA A 78 -5.04 -7.14 20.37
C ALA A 78 -4.67 -5.66 20.51
N PHE A 79 -5.64 -4.75 20.32
CA PHE A 79 -5.42 -3.32 20.52
C PHE A 79 -4.98 -2.99 21.96
N LYS A 80 -5.66 -3.53 22.98
CA LYS A 80 -5.29 -3.32 24.38
C LYS A 80 -3.90 -3.86 24.69
N ASN A 81 -3.57 -5.03 24.16
CA ASN A 81 -2.26 -5.63 24.36
C ASN A 81 -1.15 -4.83 23.66
N PHE A 82 -1.40 -4.35 22.44
CA PHE A 82 -0.47 -3.43 21.75
C PHE A 82 -0.31 -2.11 22.51
N ASP A 83 -1.36 -1.57 23.13
CA ASP A 83 -1.28 -0.35 23.93
C ASP A 83 -0.39 -0.53 25.18
N VAL A 84 -0.49 -1.68 25.86
CA VAL A 84 0.40 -2.04 26.98
C VAL A 84 1.85 -2.20 26.51
N LEU A 85 2.07 -2.87 25.38
CA LEU A 85 3.40 -3.08 24.81
C LEU A 85 4.02 -1.74 24.37
N ALA A 86 3.24 -0.89 23.70
CA ALA A 86 3.63 0.46 23.32
C ALA A 86 3.97 1.32 24.55
N GLY A 87 3.16 1.26 25.60
CA GLY A 87 3.40 1.96 26.87
C GLY A 87 4.75 1.59 27.49
N THR A 88 5.06 0.28 27.54
CA THR A 88 6.34 -0.23 28.05
C THR A 88 7.53 0.31 27.24
N LEU A 89 7.42 0.30 25.90
CA LEU A 89 8.47 0.81 25.02
C LEU A 89 8.63 2.33 25.12
N ILE A 90 7.53 3.08 25.26
CA ILE A 90 7.56 4.53 25.49
C ILE A 90 8.27 4.87 26.81
N GLU A 91 7.99 4.14 27.88
CA GLU A 91 8.68 4.33 29.16
C GLU A 91 10.19 4.08 29.04
N GLN A 92 10.59 3.03 28.30
CA GLN A 92 11.99 2.76 27.99
C GLN A 92 12.63 3.87 27.17
N LEU A 93 11.97 4.35 26.11
CA LEU A 93 12.46 5.47 25.29
C LEU A 93 12.66 6.74 26.12
N ARG A 94 11.67 7.11 26.96
CA ARG A 94 11.78 8.29 27.84
C ARG A 94 12.91 8.14 28.86
N ARG A 95 13.13 6.94 29.38
CA ARG A 95 14.24 6.65 30.28
C ARG A 95 15.59 6.80 29.56
N LEU A 96 15.73 6.24 28.37
CA LEU A 96 16.96 6.33 27.57
C LEU A 96 17.29 7.79 27.20
N VAL A 97 16.28 8.60 26.86
CA VAL A 97 16.48 10.05 26.62
C VAL A 97 17.08 10.75 27.85
N LYS A 98 16.57 10.46 29.06
CA LYS A 98 17.13 11.02 30.31
C LYS A 98 18.55 10.55 30.55
N GLU A 99 18.82 9.25 30.40
CA GLU A 99 20.17 8.67 30.57
C GLU A 99 21.18 9.26 29.57
N VAL A 100 20.77 9.51 28.32
CA VAL A 100 21.60 10.19 27.31
C VAL A 100 21.93 11.63 27.75
N GLN A 101 20.93 12.38 28.24
CA GLN A 101 21.13 13.76 28.69
C GLN A 101 22.06 13.85 29.91
N GLU A 102 21.90 12.96 30.88
CA GLU A 102 22.74 12.88 32.09
C GLU A 102 24.19 12.52 31.75
N ASN A 103 24.40 11.53 30.89
CA ASN A 103 25.74 11.11 30.46
C ASN A 103 26.45 12.19 29.63
N ARG A 104 25.71 12.97 28.82
CA ARG A 104 26.25 14.16 28.13
C ARG A 104 26.73 15.22 29.13
N ARG A 105 25.95 15.51 30.18
CA ARG A 105 26.35 16.46 31.23
C ARG A 105 27.59 16.00 31.99
N SER A 106 27.72 14.69 32.18
CA SER A 106 28.88 14.07 32.83
C SER A 106 30.07 13.82 31.89
N GLN A 107 30.02 14.29 30.63
CA GLN A 107 31.08 14.13 29.62
C GLN A 107 31.51 12.66 29.40
N LYS A 108 30.55 11.72 29.47
CA LYS A 108 30.80 10.28 29.27
C LYS A 108 30.45 9.86 27.83
N ASP A 109 31.22 10.33 26.86
CA ASP A 109 30.89 10.21 25.43
C ASP A 109 30.66 8.76 24.96
N GLU A 110 31.44 7.80 25.48
CA GLU A 110 31.27 6.38 25.14
C GLU A 110 29.93 5.81 25.64
N GLN A 111 29.46 6.25 26.81
CA GLN A 111 28.17 5.83 27.36
C GLN A 111 27.03 6.52 26.62
N VAL A 112 27.21 7.77 26.20
CA VAL A 112 26.24 8.48 25.35
C VAL A 112 26.02 7.70 24.05
N LYS A 113 27.10 7.27 23.37
CA LYS A 113 27.00 6.51 22.13
C LYS A 113 26.23 5.20 22.30
N LYS A 114 26.54 4.42 23.34
CA LYS A 114 25.82 3.18 23.65
C LYS A 114 24.33 3.41 23.91
N LYS A 115 24.00 4.45 24.69
CA LYS A 115 22.62 4.77 25.03
C LYS A 115 21.80 5.30 23.85
N VAL A 116 22.44 6.00 22.91
CA VAL A 116 21.81 6.37 21.64
C VAL A 116 21.52 5.12 20.80
N GLN A 117 22.44 4.17 20.70
CA GLN A 117 22.19 2.91 19.99
C GLN A 117 21.07 2.08 20.62
N GLU A 118 21.01 2.02 21.96
CA GLU A 118 19.90 1.38 22.68
C GLU A 118 18.56 2.09 22.40
N TYR A 119 18.57 3.42 22.32
CA TYR A 119 17.39 4.22 21.97
C TYR A 119 16.91 3.91 20.55
N ASP A 120 17.81 3.92 19.56
CA ASP A 120 17.49 3.63 18.17
C ASP A 120 16.92 2.21 18.01
N ALA A 121 17.56 1.21 18.64
CA ALA A 121 17.07 -0.17 18.64
C ALA A 121 15.70 -0.33 19.32
N THR A 122 15.42 0.46 20.36
CA THR A 122 14.10 0.47 21.02
C THR A 122 13.05 1.15 20.14
N LEU A 123 13.43 2.22 19.45
CA LEU A 123 12.54 2.93 18.52
C LEU A 123 12.16 2.03 17.33
N GLU A 124 13.10 1.25 16.79
CA GLU A 124 12.84 0.25 15.74
C GLU A 124 11.86 -0.84 16.17
N LYS A 125 11.77 -1.16 17.46
CA LYS A 125 10.75 -2.07 18.02
C LYS A 125 9.41 -1.39 18.25
N TYR A 126 9.43 -0.12 18.66
CA TYR A 126 8.23 0.67 18.92
C TYR A 126 7.43 0.96 17.65
N VAL A 127 8.09 1.30 16.55
CA VAL A 127 7.41 1.67 15.30
C VAL A 127 6.48 0.56 14.79
N PRO A 128 6.88 -0.72 14.66
CA PRO A 128 5.97 -1.80 14.28
C PRO A 128 4.76 -1.97 15.20
N VAL A 129 4.93 -1.85 16.52
CA VAL A 129 3.85 -1.94 17.52
C VAL A 129 2.84 -0.81 17.30
N LEU A 130 3.34 0.43 17.16
CA LEU A 130 2.53 1.60 16.85
C LEU A 130 1.75 1.43 15.53
N MET A 131 2.41 0.94 14.49
CA MET A 131 1.78 0.72 13.18
C MET A 131 0.74 -0.39 13.24
N ALA A 132 0.97 -1.47 14.00
CA ALA A 132 -0.02 -2.51 14.20
C ALA A 132 -1.27 -1.99 14.93
N GLN A 133 -1.07 -1.19 15.98
CA GLN A 133 -2.15 -0.53 16.71
C GLN A 133 -2.96 0.42 15.79
N ALA A 134 -2.27 1.25 15.01
CA ALA A 134 -2.87 2.12 14.01
C ALA A 134 -3.65 1.34 12.94
N ASN A 135 -3.11 0.21 12.47
CA ASN A 135 -3.71 -0.61 11.43
C ASN A 135 -5.08 -1.18 11.84
N ILE A 136 -5.30 -1.44 13.13
CA ILE A 136 -6.61 -1.91 13.62
C ILE A 136 -7.71 -0.88 13.30
N TYR A 137 -7.48 0.40 13.63
CA TYR A 137 -8.44 1.46 13.31
C TYR A 137 -8.47 1.80 11.82
N TRP A 138 -7.35 1.66 11.12
CA TRP A 138 -7.30 1.83 9.67
C TRP A 138 -8.24 0.85 8.95
N LEU A 139 -8.22 -0.43 9.33
CA LEU A 139 -9.10 -1.47 8.77
C LEU A 139 -10.58 -1.24 9.11
N GLN A 140 -10.86 -0.51 10.19
CA GLN A 140 -12.21 -0.07 10.56
C GLN A 140 -12.63 1.25 9.91
N GLU A 141 -11.80 1.79 8.99
CA GLU A 141 -11.99 3.09 8.34
C GLU A 141 -12.09 4.27 9.33
N ASN A 142 -11.62 4.09 10.57
CA ASN A 142 -11.63 5.12 11.61
C ASN A 142 -10.34 5.95 11.59
N TYR A 143 -10.15 6.72 10.51
CA TYR A 143 -8.93 7.49 10.29
C TYR A 143 -8.66 8.56 11.36
N ALA A 144 -9.71 9.08 12.01
CA ALA A 144 -9.58 10.05 13.10
C ALA A 144 -8.91 9.43 14.34
N ALA A 145 -9.23 8.17 14.66
CA ALA A 145 -8.57 7.45 15.74
C ALA A 145 -7.10 7.14 15.41
N VAL A 146 -6.80 6.80 14.15
CA VAL A 146 -5.41 6.60 13.69
C VAL A 146 -4.60 7.89 13.84
N GLU A 147 -5.14 9.03 13.42
CA GLU A 147 -4.46 10.32 13.59
C GLU A 147 -4.20 10.64 15.06
N LYS A 148 -5.15 10.34 15.96
CA LYS A 148 -4.96 10.53 17.41
C LYS A 148 -3.80 9.68 17.95
N ILE A 149 -3.62 8.47 17.45
CA ILE A 149 -2.48 7.61 17.79
C ILE A 149 -1.18 8.28 17.34
N PHE A 150 -1.09 8.72 16.08
CA PHE A 150 0.12 9.36 15.57
C PHE A 150 0.44 10.70 16.24
N ARG A 151 -0.57 11.51 16.58
CA ARG A 151 -0.36 12.75 17.35
C ARG A 151 0.29 12.49 18.71
N LYS A 152 0.00 11.36 19.36
CA LYS A 152 0.65 10.98 20.64
C LYS A 152 2.08 10.48 20.44
N SER A 153 2.39 9.85 19.31
CA SER A 153 3.70 9.27 19.04
C SER A 153 4.71 10.25 18.42
N VAL A 154 4.29 11.47 18.08
CA VAL A 154 5.13 12.48 17.41
C VAL A 154 6.42 12.77 18.15
N GLU A 155 6.40 12.72 19.50
CA GLU A 155 7.58 13.02 20.32
C GLU A 155 8.78 12.08 20.05
N PHE A 156 8.54 10.87 19.54
CA PHE A 156 9.59 9.89 19.21
C PHE A 156 9.75 9.63 17.71
N CYS A 157 8.64 9.67 16.95
CA CYS A 157 8.62 9.17 15.57
C CYS A 157 8.73 10.28 14.51
N ASN A 158 8.85 11.55 14.90
CA ASN A 158 8.79 12.67 13.94
C ASN A 158 9.85 12.61 12.84
N ASP A 159 11.00 11.95 13.06
CA ASP A 159 12.04 11.81 12.05
C ASP A 159 11.95 10.50 11.24
N ASN A 160 11.08 9.59 11.62
CA ASN A 160 10.91 8.30 10.96
C ASN A 160 10.05 8.44 9.68
N GLU A 161 10.60 8.02 8.54
CA GLU A 161 9.92 8.16 7.23
C GLU A 161 8.67 7.29 7.11
N ILE A 162 8.66 6.08 7.66
CA ILE A 162 7.47 5.19 7.67
C ILE A 162 6.33 5.87 8.43
N TRP A 163 6.65 6.48 9.58
CA TRP A 163 5.68 7.25 10.34
C TRP A 163 5.15 8.46 9.56
N LYS A 164 6.03 9.26 8.95
CA LYS A 164 5.61 10.40 8.10
C LYS A 164 4.69 9.96 6.96
N LEU A 165 5.02 8.88 6.26
CA LEU A 165 4.20 8.34 5.17
C LEU A 165 2.83 7.88 5.67
N ASN A 166 2.77 7.14 6.78
CA ASN A 166 1.50 6.67 7.32
C ASN A 166 0.64 7.82 7.86
N VAL A 167 1.25 8.86 8.43
CA VAL A 167 0.53 10.10 8.77
C VAL A 167 -0.04 10.74 7.51
N ALA A 168 0.76 10.85 6.43
CA ALA A 168 0.29 11.40 5.15
C ALA A 168 -0.88 10.59 4.58
N HIS A 169 -0.83 9.26 4.63
CA HIS A 169 -1.92 8.36 4.22
C HIS A 169 -3.20 8.60 5.03
N VAL A 170 -3.09 8.72 6.35
CA VAL A 170 -4.25 8.99 7.22
C VAL A 170 -4.87 10.35 6.96
N LEU A 171 -4.05 11.39 6.81
CA LEU A 171 -4.53 12.73 6.48
C LEU A 171 -5.19 12.77 5.11
N PHE A 172 -4.62 12.05 4.14
CA PHE A 172 -5.18 11.91 2.79
C PHE A 172 -6.57 11.26 2.82
N MET A 173 -6.75 10.19 3.60
CA MET A 173 -8.03 9.47 3.69
C MET A 173 -9.14 10.24 4.42
N GLN A 174 -8.83 11.33 5.12
CA GLN A 174 -9.83 12.16 5.80
C GLN A 174 -10.52 13.20 4.89
N ASP A 175 -10.23 13.21 3.59
CA ASP A 175 -10.92 13.97 2.52
C ASP A 175 -10.89 15.51 2.62
N ASN A 176 -10.45 16.09 3.73
CA ASN A 176 -10.36 17.54 3.94
C ASN A 176 -8.97 18.03 4.41
N LYS A 177 -7.98 17.13 4.52
CA LYS A 177 -6.62 17.44 5.00
C LYS A 177 -5.54 17.30 3.94
N TYR A 178 -5.87 17.45 2.65
CA TYR A 178 -4.90 17.32 1.55
C TYR A 178 -3.71 18.28 1.70
N ARG A 179 -3.92 19.51 2.19
CA ARG A 179 -2.82 20.47 2.43
C ARG A 179 -1.84 19.98 3.49
N GLU A 180 -2.34 19.34 4.56
CA GLU A 180 -1.47 18.74 5.58
C GLU A 180 -0.77 17.49 5.03
N ALA A 181 -1.46 16.67 4.23
CA ALA A 181 -0.87 15.51 3.58
C ALA A 181 0.28 15.89 2.63
N ILE A 182 0.18 16.99 1.88
CA ILE A 182 1.27 17.53 1.06
C ILE A 182 2.51 17.79 1.93
N GLY A 183 2.34 18.40 3.10
CA GLY A 183 3.44 18.71 4.03
C GLY A 183 4.25 17.48 4.48
N PHE A 184 3.67 16.27 4.40
CA PHE A 184 4.38 15.02 4.70
C PHE A 184 4.87 14.30 3.44
N TYR A 185 4.09 14.26 2.36
CA TYR A 185 4.49 13.58 1.13
C TYR A 185 5.61 14.33 0.38
N GLU A 186 5.49 15.65 0.26
CA GLU A 186 6.36 16.46 -0.59
C GLU A 186 7.84 16.41 -0.17
N PRO A 187 8.21 16.53 1.13
CA PRO A 187 9.61 16.41 1.54
C PRO A 187 10.21 15.03 1.21
N ILE A 188 9.40 13.97 1.28
CA ILE A 188 9.83 12.60 0.97
C ILE A 188 10.09 12.48 -0.53
N VAL A 189 9.17 12.97 -1.37
CA VAL A 189 9.34 12.93 -2.83
C VAL A 189 10.53 13.79 -3.26
N LYS A 190 10.69 15.00 -2.70
CA LYS A 190 11.83 15.88 -3.00
C LYS A 190 13.18 15.28 -2.64
N LYS A 191 13.27 14.50 -1.55
CA LYS A 191 14.50 13.76 -1.19
C LYS A 191 14.93 12.77 -2.29
N HIS A 192 13.97 12.28 -3.07
CA HIS A 192 14.16 11.32 -4.14
C HIS A 192 13.91 11.93 -5.54
N GLU A 193 14.05 13.25 -5.70
CA GLU A 193 13.72 13.95 -6.96
C GLU A 193 14.54 13.44 -8.16
N ASP A 194 15.80 13.06 -7.94
CA ASP A 194 16.68 12.49 -8.96
C ASP A 194 16.37 11.02 -9.30
N ASN A 195 15.54 10.34 -8.49
CA ASN A 195 15.18 8.94 -8.70
C ASN A 195 13.74 8.67 -8.20
N LEU A 196 12.77 9.31 -8.86
CA LEU A 196 11.35 9.20 -8.49
C LEU A 196 10.83 7.76 -8.55
N LEU A 197 11.41 6.92 -9.41
CA LEU A 197 11.03 5.51 -9.55
C LEU A 197 11.39 4.65 -8.32
N SER A 198 12.23 5.17 -7.40
CA SER A 198 12.48 4.55 -6.10
C SER A 198 11.37 4.77 -5.08
N VAL A 199 10.52 5.79 -5.29
CA VAL A 199 9.38 6.08 -4.43
C VAL A 199 8.21 5.19 -4.84
N SER A 200 7.41 4.76 -3.87
CA SER A 200 6.20 3.97 -4.14
C SER A 200 5.22 4.74 -5.05
N PRO A 201 4.69 4.12 -6.12
CA PRO A 201 3.74 4.76 -7.03
C PRO A 201 2.53 5.40 -6.33
N ILE A 202 2.03 4.77 -5.26
CA ILE A 202 0.86 5.28 -4.52
C ILE A 202 1.16 6.59 -3.79
N VAL A 203 2.40 6.79 -3.35
CA VAL A 203 2.83 8.03 -2.68
C VAL A 203 2.84 9.17 -3.68
N LEU A 204 3.41 8.95 -4.88
CA LEU A 204 3.39 9.93 -5.96
C LEU A 204 1.96 10.26 -6.40
N ALA A 205 1.12 9.23 -6.53
CA ALA A 205 -0.27 9.37 -6.91
C ALA A 205 -1.07 10.21 -5.89
N ASN A 206 -0.95 9.90 -4.60
CA ASN A 206 -1.62 10.63 -3.54
C ASN A 206 -1.12 12.07 -3.43
N LEU A 207 0.16 12.32 -3.69
CA LEU A 207 0.71 13.68 -3.76
C LEU A 207 0.10 14.46 -4.94
N CYS A 208 0.06 13.89 -6.14
CA CYS A 208 -0.60 14.50 -7.29
C CYS A 208 -2.08 14.82 -7.00
N VAL A 209 -2.80 13.86 -6.41
CA VAL A 209 -4.20 14.08 -5.98
C VAL A 209 -4.29 15.22 -4.97
N SER A 210 -3.40 15.26 -3.98
CA SER A 210 -3.44 16.30 -2.95
C SER A 210 -3.18 17.69 -3.55
N PHE A 211 -2.26 17.81 -4.51
CA PHE A 211 -2.04 19.03 -5.27
C PHE A 211 -3.29 19.46 -6.04
N ILE A 212 -3.91 18.54 -6.78
CA ILE A 212 -5.16 18.81 -7.52
C ILE A 212 -6.27 19.28 -6.59
N MET A 213 -6.49 18.57 -5.48
CA MET A 213 -7.55 18.89 -4.50
C MET A 213 -7.30 20.20 -3.75
N THR A 214 -6.08 20.73 -3.78
CA THR A 214 -5.70 22.04 -3.23
C THR A 214 -5.49 23.11 -4.30
N SER A 215 -5.95 22.87 -5.53
CA SER A 215 -5.88 23.77 -6.68
C SER A 215 -4.45 24.10 -7.16
N GLN A 216 -3.48 23.23 -6.87
CA GLN A 216 -2.08 23.32 -7.32
C GLN A 216 -1.86 22.44 -8.55
N ASN A 217 -2.65 22.63 -9.60
CA ASN A 217 -2.64 21.75 -10.78
C ASN A 217 -1.31 21.74 -11.52
N GLU A 218 -0.59 22.87 -11.51
CA GLU A 218 0.72 23.00 -12.17
C GLU A 218 1.77 22.08 -11.51
N GLU A 219 1.79 22.01 -10.18
CA GLU A 219 2.69 21.11 -9.42
C GLU A 219 2.39 19.63 -9.69
N ALA A 220 1.10 19.28 -9.75
CA ALA A 220 0.69 17.92 -10.10
C ALA A 220 1.15 17.55 -11.52
N GLU A 221 0.99 18.45 -12.49
CA GLU A 221 1.39 18.23 -13.87
C GLU A 221 2.91 18.16 -14.03
N GLU A 222 3.66 19.02 -13.34
CA GLU A 222 5.12 18.96 -13.34
C GLU A 222 5.63 17.63 -12.78
N LEU A 223 5.09 17.18 -11.64
CA LEU A 223 5.45 15.89 -11.04
C LEU A 223 5.15 14.73 -12.00
N MET A 224 3.98 14.73 -12.65
CA MET A 224 3.63 13.70 -13.64
C MET A 224 4.60 13.70 -14.83
N ARG A 225 4.98 14.87 -15.36
CA ARG A 225 5.96 15.00 -16.45
C ARG A 225 7.34 14.51 -16.03
N LYS A 226 7.75 14.73 -14.78
CA LYS A 226 9.02 14.20 -14.25
C LYS A 226 8.99 12.67 -14.20
N ILE A 227 7.90 12.08 -13.70
CA ILE A 227 7.73 10.62 -13.66
C ILE A 227 7.78 10.03 -15.08
N GLU A 228 7.07 10.63 -16.04
CA GLU A 228 7.07 10.20 -17.43
C GLU A 228 8.48 10.19 -18.04
N ARG A 229 9.26 11.26 -17.83
CA ARG A 229 10.65 11.34 -18.31
C ARG A 229 11.55 10.26 -17.71
N GLU A 230 11.38 9.93 -16.43
CA GLU A 230 12.17 8.88 -15.78
C GLU A 230 11.76 7.48 -16.28
N GLU A 231 10.46 7.24 -16.48
CA GLU A 231 9.98 5.99 -17.08
C GLU A 231 10.46 5.81 -18.53
N ASP A 232 10.52 6.87 -19.32
CA ASP A 232 10.97 6.83 -20.71
C ASP A 232 12.48 6.61 -20.86
N LYS A 233 13.29 7.03 -19.87
CA LYS A 233 14.74 6.77 -19.84
C LYS A 233 15.06 5.31 -19.47
N LEU A 234 14.24 4.70 -18.62
CA LEU A 234 14.54 3.39 -18.04
C LEU A 234 14.76 2.26 -19.08
N PRO A 235 14.01 2.15 -20.20
CA PRO A 235 14.25 1.13 -21.22
C PRO A 235 15.65 1.19 -21.86
N PHE A 236 16.31 2.36 -21.85
CA PHE A 236 17.67 2.52 -22.36
C PHE A 236 18.72 2.00 -21.38
N GLU A 237 18.42 1.99 -20.08
CA GLU A 237 19.32 1.57 -19.01
C GLU A 237 19.09 0.12 -18.56
N THR A 238 17.83 -0.26 -18.35
CA THR A 238 17.42 -1.58 -17.84
C THR A 238 16.16 -2.10 -18.56
N PRO A 239 16.31 -2.73 -19.75
CA PRO A 239 15.19 -3.15 -20.60
C PRO A 239 14.21 -4.13 -19.95
N GLU A 240 14.67 -4.91 -18.97
CA GLU A 240 13.89 -5.95 -18.31
C GLU A 240 13.00 -5.41 -17.17
N LYS A 241 13.30 -4.22 -16.64
CA LYS A 241 12.57 -3.65 -15.51
C LYS A 241 11.28 -3.00 -15.98
N LYS A 242 10.13 -3.62 -15.65
CA LYS A 242 8.81 -3.01 -15.87
C LYS A 242 8.49 -2.00 -14.77
N VAL A 243 8.09 -0.80 -15.16
CA VAL A 243 7.64 0.27 -14.26
C VAL A 243 6.21 0.69 -14.60
N PHE A 244 5.45 1.04 -13.56
CA PHE A 244 4.03 1.34 -13.64
C PHE A 244 3.67 2.60 -12.83
N HIS A 245 4.64 3.44 -12.51
CA HIS A 245 4.43 4.63 -11.67
C HIS A 245 3.41 5.58 -12.31
N LEU A 246 3.63 6.00 -13.55
CA LEU A 246 2.71 6.91 -14.25
C LEU A 246 1.35 6.26 -14.52
N CYS A 247 1.33 4.94 -14.73
CA CYS A 247 0.11 4.16 -14.87
C CYS A 247 -0.75 4.26 -13.60
N ILE A 248 -0.16 3.93 -12.45
CA ILE A 248 -0.83 3.98 -11.14
C ILE A 248 -1.27 5.40 -10.81
N VAL A 249 -0.43 6.41 -11.06
CA VAL A 249 -0.79 7.83 -10.87
C VAL A 249 -2.02 8.20 -11.69
N ASN A 250 -2.07 7.88 -12.98
CA ASN A 250 -3.24 8.17 -13.81
C ASN A 250 -4.49 7.39 -13.37
N LEU A 251 -4.35 6.13 -12.94
CA LEU A 251 -5.47 5.34 -12.40
C LEU A 251 -6.07 5.94 -11.14
N VAL A 252 -5.22 6.33 -10.19
CA VAL A 252 -5.64 6.92 -8.91
C VAL A 252 -6.31 8.28 -9.14
N ILE A 253 -5.70 9.15 -9.95
CA ILE A 253 -6.30 10.44 -10.32
C ILE A 253 -7.65 10.19 -11.03
N GLY A 254 -7.69 9.30 -12.02
CA GLY A 254 -8.91 8.99 -12.75
C GLY A 254 -10.04 8.50 -11.84
N THR A 255 -9.72 7.59 -10.91
CA THR A 255 -10.66 7.06 -9.92
C THR A 255 -11.20 8.15 -9.01
N LEU A 256 -10.35 9.06 -8.52
CA LEU A 256 -10.78 10.18 -7.69
C LEU A 256 -11.78 11.08 -8.43
N TYR A 257 -11.47 11.45 -9.68
CA TYR A 257 -12.35 12.32 -10.46
C TYR A 257 -13.70 11.66 -10.74
N CYS A 258 -13.72 10.35 -11.02
CA CYS A 258 -14.96 9.58 -11.09
C CYS A 258 -15.74 9.62 -9.77
N ALA A 259 -15.07 9.45 -8.63
CA ALA A 259 -15.71 9.51 -7.30
C ALA A 259 -16.27 10.89 -6.95
N LYS A 260 -15.67 11.97 -7.46
CA LYS A 260 -16.17 13.35 -7.33
C LYS A 260 -17.13 13.76 -8.46
N ASN A 261 -17.68 12.79 -9.21
CA ASN A 261 -18.64 12.95 -10.31
C ASN A 261 -18.11 13.70 -11.56
N ASN A 262 -16.80 13.96 -11.65
CA ASN A 262 -16.19 14.50 -12.86
C ASN A 262 -15.73 13.36 -13.78
N TYR A 263 -16.71 12.68 -14.37
CA TYR A 263 -16.48 11.45 -15.11
C TYR A 263 -15.71 11.62 -16.41
N GLU A 264 -15.93 12.70 -17.18
CA GLU A 264 -15.25 12.87 -18.47
C GLU A 264 -13.74 12.93 -18.31
N PHE A 265 -13.26 13.74 -17.36
CA PHE A 265 -11.84 13.80 -17.05
C PHE A 265 -11.35 12.50 -16.41
N GLY A 266 -12.11 11.96 -15.44
CA GLY A 266 -11.75 10.73 -14.75
C GLY A 266 -11.54 9.54 -15.70
N ILE A 267 -12.51 9.28 -16.56
CA ILE A 267 -12.46 8.19 -17.55
C ILE A 267 -11.35 8.44 -18.57
N SER A 268 -11.17 9.67 -19.04
CA SER A 268 -10.04 10.00 -19.94
C SER A 268 -8.68 9.67 -19.32
N ARG A 269 -8.50 9.94 -18.02
CA ARG A 269 -7.27 9.58 -17.29
C ARG A 269 -7.13 8.08 -17.09
N VAL A 270 -8.21 7.39 -16.73
CA VAL A 270 -8.24 5.93 -16.63
C VAL A 270 -7.84 5.30 -17.96
N MET A 271 -8.40 5.73 -19.10
CA MET A 271 -8.05 5.17 -20.40
C MET A 271 -6.57 5.36 -20.74
N LYS A 272 -6.03 6.58 -20.55
CA LYS A 272 -4.61 6.90 -20.79
C LYS A 272 -3.65 6.05 -19.94
N SER A 273 -4.06 5.65 -18.75
CA SER A 273 -3.20 4.87 -17.85
C SER A 273 -2.80 3.50 -18.43
N LEU A 274 -3.58 2.95 -19.36
CA LEU A 274 -3.36 1.62 -19.94
C LEU A 274 -2.49 1.67 -21.21
N GLU A 275 -2.04 2.85 -21.64
CA GLU A 275 -1.22 2.99 -22.84
C GLU A 275 0.29 2.93 -22.51
N PRO A 276 1.08 2.06 -23.18
CA PRO A 276 0.68 1.12 -24.23
C PRO A 276 0.08 -0.19 -23.68
N TYR A 277 -1.02 -0.66 -24.31
CA TYR A 277 -1.82 -1.79 -23.85
C TYR A 277 -1.01 -3.08 -23.64
N GLN A 278 -0.02 -3.34 -24.48
CA GLN A 278 0.80 -4.57 -24.41
C GLN A 278 1.63 -4.66 -23.13
N LYS A 279 1.92 -3.51 -22.51
CA LYS A 279 2.74 -3.43 -21.30
C LYS A 279 1.89 -3.21 -20.05
N LYS A 280 0.86 -2.37 -20.13
CA LYS A 280 0.13 -1.85 -18.96
C LYS A 280 -1.23 -2.52 -18.72
N LEU A 281 -1.78 -3.22 -19.70
CA LEU A 281 -3.02 -3.97 -19.50
C LEU A 281 -2.73 -5.26 -18.71
N GLY A 282 -3.21 -5.30 -17.47
CA GLY A 282 -3.07 -6.43 -16.55
C GLY A 282 -4.33 -6.60 -15.71
N THR A 283 -4.36 -7.65 -14.88
CA THR A 283 -5.53 -7.94 -14.03
C THR A 283 -5.83 -6.80 -13.05
N ASP A 284 -4.80 -6.24 -12.39
CA ASP A 284 -4.97 -5.15 -11.42
C ASP A 284 -5.40 -3.84 -12.09
N THR A 285 -4.73 -3.44 -13.17
CA THR A 285 -5.07 -2.19 -13.87
C THR A 285 -6.48 -2.27 -14.43
N TRP A 286 -6.86 -3.42 -15.01
CA TRP A 286 -8.22 -3.66 -15.48
C TRP A 286 -9.25 -3.65 -14.36
N PHE A 287 -8.93 -4.18 -13.18
CA PHE A 287 -9.83 -4.19 -12.02
C PHE A 287 -10.26 -2.77 -11.62
N TYR A 288 -9.32 -1.81 -11.58
CA TYR A 288 -9.64 -0.42 -11.28
C TYR A 288 -10.35 0.28 -12.45
N THR A 289 -9.91 0.02 -13.68
CA THR A 289 -10.54 0.56 -14.89
C THR A 289 -12.01 0.19 -14.98
N LYS A 290 -12.36 -1.10 -14.89
CA LYS A 290 -13.74 -1.56 -15.06
C LYS A 290 -14.69 -0.97 -14.02
N ARG A 291 -14.22 -0.75 -12.78
CA ARG A 291 -15.01 -0.12 -11.71
C ARG A 291 -15.35 1.33 -12.01
N CYS A 292 -14.41 2.10 -12.59
CA CYS A 292 -14.67 3.48 -12.99
C CYS A 292 -15.73 3.54 -14.11
N PHE A 293 -15.64 2.65 -15.10
CA PHE A 293 -16.65 2.54 -16.17
C PHE A 293 -18.02 2.12 -15.63
N LEU A 294 -18.09 1.13 -14.74
CA LEU A 294 -19.35 0.71 -14.13
C LEU A 294 -19.99 1.82 -13.30
N SER A 295 -19.19 2.56 -12.51
CA SER A 295 -19.67 3.74 -11.77
C SER A 295 -20.23 4.81 -12.70
N LEU A 296 -19.57 5.07 -13.84
CA LEU A 296 -20.12 5.98 -14.85
C LEU A 296 -21.45 5.45 -15.41
N PHE A 297 -21.50 4.20 -15.83
CA PHE A 297 -22.70 3.60 -16.44
C PHE A 297 -23.90 3.63 -15.49
N GLU A 298 -23.70 3.39 -14.20
CA GLU A 298 -24.73 3.54 -13.18
C GLU A 298 -25.27 4.98 -13.13
N ASN A 299 -24.40 5.98 -13.19
CA ASN A 299 -24.80 7.39 -13.14
C ASN A 299 -25.42 7.90 -14.44
N MET A 300 -25.01 7.37 -15.59
CA MET A 300 -25.68 7.59 -16.87
C MET A 300 -27.08 6.96 -16.87
N ALA A 301 -27.22 5.72 -16.40
CA ALA A 301 -28.50 5.03 -16.30
C ALA A 301 -29.50 5.75 -15.38
N ARG A 302 -29.00 6.46 -14.35
CA ARG A 302 -29.82 7.33 -13.47
C ARG A 302 -30.06 8.73 -14.05
N HIS A 303 -29.61 9.01 -15.27
CA HIS A 303 -29.59 10.34 -15.89
C HIS A 303 -28.96 11.43 -15.00
N SER A 304 -28.04 11.04 -14.12
CA SER A 304 -27.34 11.95 -13.21
C SER A 304 -26.13 12.62 -13.86
N VAL A 305 -25.65 12.06 -14.98
CA VAL A 305 -24.48 12.53 -15.72
C VAL A 305 -24.77 12.40 -17.22
N ILE A 306 -24.41 13.44 -17.96
CA ILE A 306 -24.42 13.45 -19.42
C ILE A 306 -22.96 13.58 -19.88
N ILE A 307 -22.55 12.73 -20.81
CA ILE A 307 -21.19 12.68 -21.35
C ILE A 307 -21.21 13.15 -22.79
N ARG A 308 -20.21 13.92 -23.20
CA ARG A 308 -20.07 14.37 -24.60
C ARG A 308 -19.82 13.19 -25.55
N ASP A 309 -20.43 13.23 -26.73
CA ASP A 309 -20.29 12.23 -27.80
C ASP A 309 -18.84 11.86 -28.11
N GLN A 310 -17.95 12.85 -28.12
CA GLN A 310 -16.53 12.63 -28.34
C GLN A 310 -15.92 11.65 -27.32
N VAL A 311 -16.25 11.81 -26.04
CA VAL A 311 -15.75 10.94 -24.96
C VAL A 311 -16.38 9.55 -25.06
N LEU A 312 -17.66 9.46 -25.42
CA LEU A 312 -18.34 8.18 -25.65
C LEU A 312 -17.69 7.38 -26.79
N MET A 313 -17.29 8.06 -27.87
CA MET A 313 -16.58 7.43 -28.98
C MET A 313 -15.18 6.97 -28.57
N GLU A 314 -14.45 7.77 -27.80
CA GLU A 314 -13.15 7.39 -27.23
C GLU A 314 -13.27 6.16 -26.31
N MET A 315 -14.32 6.09 -25.50
CA MET A 315 -14.62 4.93 -24.65
C MET A 315 -14.87 3.66 -25.46
N LEU A 316 -15.67 3.74 -26.53
CA LEU A 316 -15.93 2.60 -27.42
C LEU A 316 -14.64 2.11 -28.11
N HIS A 317 -13.79 3.04 -28.53
CA HIS A 317 -12.50 2.73 -29.13
C HIS A 317 -11.56 2.06 -28.12
N PHE A 318 -11.43 2.63 -26.93
CA PHE A 318 -10.66 2.08 -25.82
C PHE A 318 -11.09 0.64 -25.46
N LEU A 319 -12.39 0.39 -25.31
CA LEU A 319 -12.91 -0.95 -25.00
C LEU A 319 -12.62 -1.94 -26.14
N SER A 320 -12.61 -1.49 -27.39
CA SER A 320 -12.24 -2.33 -28.55
C SER A 320 -10.75 -2.69 -28.56
N HIS A 321 -9.88 -1.79 -28.10
CA HIS A 321 -8.47 -2.10 -27.89
C HIS A 321 -8.25 -3.06 -26.73
N CYS A 322 -8.94 -2.86 -25.60
CA CYS A 322 -8.90 -3.78 -24.47
C CYS A 322 -9.42 -5.18 -24.87
N GLU A 323 -10.42 -5.26 -25.74
CA GLU A 323 -10.87 -6.53 -26.33
C GLU A 323 -9.76 -7.22 -27.14
N SER A 324 -9.05 -6.45 -27.96
CA SER A 324 -8.03 -6.97 -28.87
C SER A 324 -6.79 -7.47 -28.12
N TRP A 325 -6.31 -6.70 -27.13
CA TRP A 325 -5.10 -6.97 -26.36
C TRP A 325 -5.35 -7.80 -25.10
N GLY A 326 -6.60 -7.87 -24.62
CA GLY A 326 -6.97 -8.52 -23.37
C GLY A 326 -7.38 -9.99 -23.49
N ARG A 327 -7.09 -10.65 -24.62
CA ARG A 327 -7.52 -12.04 -24.87
C ARG A 327 -6.89 -13.03 -23.89
N ASP A 328 -5.60 -12.85 -23.61
CA ASP A 328 -4.80 -13.72 -22.73
C ASP A 328 -4.63 -13.12 -21.32
N VAL A 329 -5.22 -11.96 -21.05
CA VAL A 329 -5.16 -11.29 -19.75
C VAL A 329 -6.35 -11.70 -18.90
N LYS A 330 -6.10 -12.25 -17.71
CA LYS A 330 -7.17 -12.61 -16.77
C LYS A 330 -7.87 -11.36 -16.24
N ALA A 331 -9.19 -11.38 -16.21
CA ALA A 331 -9.98 -10.25 -15.71
C ALA A 331 -10.15 -10.22 -14.18
N ASN A 332 -10.06 -11.38 -13.53
CA ASN A 332 -10.21 -11.55 -12.09
C ASN A 332 -9.18 -12.55 -11.57
N PHE A 333 -8.65 -12.27 -10.37
CA PHE A 333 -7.89 -13.24 -9.59
C PHE A 333 -8.83 -14.36 -9.14
N VAL A 334 -8.55 -15.58 -9.59
CA VAL A 334 -9.19 -16.78 -9.06
C VAL A 334 -8.28 -17.29 -7.97
N SER A 335 -8.71 -17.19 -6.71
CA SER A 335 -7.98 -17.81 -5.60
C SER A 335 -7.79 -19.30 -5.91
N PRO A 336 -6.60 -19.88 -5.68
CA PRO A 336 -6.36 -21.31 -5.87
C PRO A 336 -7.36 -22.20 -5.11
N LEU A 337 -8.02 -21.65 -4.08
CA LEU A 337 -8.92 -22.34 -3.16
C LEU A 337 -10.42 -22.14 -3.49
N THR A 338 -10.78 -21.29 -4.46
CA THR A 338 -12.20 -21.08 -4.80
C THR A 338 -12.74 -22.17 -5.74
N ASN A 339 -13.60 -23.03 -5.21
CA ASN A 339 -14.28 -24.15 -5.88
C ASN A 339 -15.32 -23.77 -6.97
N LYS A 340 -15.34 -22.53 -7.46
CA LYS A 340 -16.22 -22.14 -8.56
C LYS A 340 -15.37 -21.89 -9.81
N PRO A 341 -15.32 -22.85 -10.76
CA PRO A 341 -14.62 -22.62 -12.01
C PRO A 341 -15.37 -21.52 -12.78
N ILE A 342 -14.80 -20.31 -12.81
CA ILE A 342 -15.21 -19.31 -13.79
C ILE A 342 -14.83 -19.89 -15.15
N HIS A 343 -15.81 -20.02 -16.04
CA HIS A 343 -15.58 -20.50 -17.40
C HIS A 343 -14.39 -19.74 -18.02
N ALA A 344 -13.37 -20.44 -18.53
CA ALA A 344 -12.11 -19.83 -18.94
C ALA A 344 -12.30 -18.65 -19.93
N GLY A 345 -13.24 -18.79 -20.88
CA GLY A 345 -13.59 -17.73 -21.84
C GLY A 345 -14.37 -16.54 -21.26
N LYS A 346 -14.77 -16.57 -19.98
CA LYS A 346 -15.44 -15.47 -19.27
C LYS A 346 -14.53 -14.76 -18.26
N ASN A 347 -13.35 -15.32 -17.96
CA ASN A 347 -12.37 -14.67 -17.07
C ASN A 347 -11.24 -14.00 -17.85
N THR A 348 -11.59 -13.27 -18.91
CA THR A 348 -10.61 -12.52 -19.70
C THR A 348 -11.01 -11.06 -19.78
N VAL A 349 -10.02 -10.18 -19.83
CA VAL A 349 -10.24 -8.75 -20.07
C VAL A 349 -11.05 -8.57 -21.35
N ALA A 350 -10.77 -9.37 -22.39
CA ALA A 350 -11.51 -9.30 -23.64
C ALA A 350 -13.01 -9.57 -23.50
N TYR A 351 -13.39 -10.53 -22.66
CA TYR A 351 -14.79 -10.80 -22.37
C TYR A 351 -15.46 -9.62 -21.65
N GLU A 352 -14.84 -9.12 -20.58
CA GLU A 352 -15.40 -8.01 -19.81
C GLU A 352 -15.43 -6.70 -20.61
N ALA A 353 -14.43 -6.44 -21.47
CA ALA A 353 -14.40 -5.26 -22.33
C ALA A 353 -15.55 -5.26 -23.35
N ARG A 354 -15.86 -6.42 -23.96
CA ARG A 354 -17.05 -6.58 -24.80
C ARG A 354 -18.33 -6.32 -24.03
N TYR A 355 -18.42 -6.87 -22.81
CA TYR A 355 -19.61 -6.69 -21.98
C TYR A 355 -19.83 -5.21 -21.63
N LEU A 356 -18.79 -4.49 -21.20
CA LEU A 356 -18.86 -3.05 -20.96
C LEU A 356 -19.23 -2.27 -22.23
N LYS A 357 -18.71 -2.68 -23.39
CA LYS A 357 -19.02 -2.05 -24.67
C LYS A 357 -20.51 -2.23 -25.02
N THR A 358 -21.07 -3.42 -24.81
CA THR A 358 -22.50 -3.68 -25.00
C THR A 358 -23.34 -2.82 -24.06
N LEU A 359 -22.99 -2.75 -22.77
CA LEU A 359 -23.70 -1.89 -21.81
C LEU A 359 -23.71 -0.43 -22.24
N LEU A 360 -22.57 0.10 -22.67
CA LEU A 360 -22.48 1.48 -23.17
C LEU A 360 -23.40 1.70 -24.38
N LEU A 361 -23.39 0.78 -25.35
CA LEU A 361 -24.24 0.88 -26.54
C LEU A 361 -25.73 0.82 -26.18
N ASP A 362 -26.11 0.04 -25.17
CA ASP A 362 -27.51 -0.05 -24.74
C ASP A 362 -27.94 1.21 -23.99
N LEU A 363 -27.07 1.83 -23.19
CA LEU A 363 -27.34 3.15 -22.59
C LEU A 363 -27.57 4.23 -23.65
N LEU A 364 -26.77 4.24 -24.72
CA LEU A 364 -26.91 5.21 -25.81
C LEU A 364 -28.21 5.03 -26.62
N LYS A 365 -28.81 3.84 -26.62
CA LYS A 365 -30.12 3.59 -27.25
C LYS A 365 -31.29 4.01 -26.36
N LEU A 366 -31.10 4.15 -25.06
CA LEU A 366 -32.15 4.55 -24.11
C LEU A 366 -32.35 6.07 -24.08
N ASP A 367 -31.34 6.84 -24.49
CA ASP A 367 -31.35 8.31 -24.52
C ASP A 367 -31.85 8.92 -25.85
N GLY A 368 -32.18 8.09 -26.84
CA GLY A 368 -32.74 8.50 -28.15
C GLY A 368 -34.13 7.93 -28.36
#